data_AF-A0A7C5D1X2-F1
#
_entry.id   AF-A0A7C5D1X2-F1
#
_cell.length_a   1.000
_cell.length_b   1.000
_cell.length_c   1.000
_cell.angle_alpha   90.00
_cell.angle_beta   90.00
_cell.angle_gamma   90.00
#
_symmetry.space_group_name_H-M   'P 1'
#
loop_
_entity.id
_entity.type
_entity.pdbx_description
1 polymer ?
#
loop_
_entity_poly.entity_id
_entity_poly.type
_entity_poly.pdbx_seq_one_letter_code
_entity_poly.pdbx_strand_id
1 'polypeptide(L)'
;MNLIISCGSIGVLLIYLWTEKLIVNRIRHTIPLVIAITGSRGKSSVVRLIASGLSASGEPILAKTTGSRASLILPSGDEEVLTRRGIPNIREQIALLNM
;
A
#
# COMPACT_ATOMS: atom_id res chain seq x y z
N MET A 1 40.30 11.54 1.87
CA MET A 1 39.13 12.19 2.49
C MET A 1 37.83 11.85 1.75
N ASN A 2 37.72 12.12 0.44
CA ASN A 2 36.50 11.87 -0.34
C ASN A 2 36.06 10.40 -0.38
N LEU A 3 37.00 9.45 -0.49
CA LEU A 3 36.67 8.02 -0.52
C LEU A 3 36.01 7.52 0.78
N ILE A 4 36.51 7.98 1.93
CA ILE A 4 35.97 7.61 3.25
C ILE A 4 34.55 8.17 3.42
N ILE A 5 34.33 9.42 2.98
CA ILE A 5 33.01 10.06 3.02
C ILE A 5 32.02 9.32 2.12
N SER A 6 32.43 8.97 0.90
CA SER A 6 31.59 8.21 -0.04
C SER A 6 31.26 6.81 0.48
N CYS A 7 32.23 6.08 1.05
CA CYS A 7 31.96 4.78 1.65
C CYS A 7 31.03 4.89 2.86
N GLY A 8 31.21 5.93 3.70
CA GLY A 8 30.34 6.19 4.85
C GLY A 8 28.90 6.49 4.43
N SER A 9 28.69 7.35 3.42
CA SER A 9 27.35 7.69 2.93
C SER A 9 26.64 6.50 2.29
N ILE A 10 27.35 5.67 1.53
CA ILE A 10 26.83 4.41 0.99
C ILE A 10 26.45 3.46 2.12
N GLY A 11 27.29 3.34 3.16
CA GLY A 11 27.00 2.50 4.33
C GLY A 11 25.70 2.90 5.02
N VAL A 12 25.52 4.21 5.28
CA VAL A 12 24.28 4.75 5.88
C VAL A 12 23.07 4.48 4.99
N LEU A 13 23.19 4.69 3.67
CA LEU A 13 22.11 4.43 2.72
C LEU A 13 21.71 2.95 2.71
N LEU A 14 22.69 2.04 2.72
CA LEU A 14 22.43 0.60 2.74
C LEU A 14 21.73 0.15 4.03
N ILE A 15 22.17 0.68 5.18
CA ILE A 15 21.51 0.41 6.47
C ILE A 15 20.06 0.91 6.42
N TYR A 16 19.84 2.14 5.94
CA TYR A 16 18.50 2.70 5.78
C TYR A 16 17.61 1.78 4.91
N LEU A 17 18.06 1.41 3.71
CA LEU A 17 17.30 0.55 2.80
C LEU A 17 17.04 -0.84 3.37
N TRP A 18 17.99 -1.38 4.14
CA TRP A 18 17.81 -2.67 4.80
C TRP A 18 16.76 -2.60 5.90
N THR A 19 16.79 -1.55 6.73
CA THR A 19 15.76 -1.34 7.77
C THR A 19 14.37 -1.15 7.17
N GLU A 20 14.23 -0.36 6.10
CA GLU A 20 12.98 -0.17 5.37
C GLU A 20 12.43 -1.51 4.86
N LYS A 21 13.30 -2.34 4.25
CA LYS A 21 12.92 -3.67 3.76
C LYS A 21 12.39 -4.58 4.87
N LEU A 22 13.04 -4.58 6.05
CA LEU A 22 12.61 -5.41 7.17
C LEU A 22 11.25 -4.99 7.71
N ILE A 23 11.01 -3.69 7.89
CA ILE A 23 9.74 -3.15 8.38
C ILE A 23 8.61 -3.51 7.42
N VAL A 24 8.78 -3.21 6.14
CA VAL A 24 7.76 -3.50 5.11
C VAL A 24 7.46 -4.99 5.02
N ASN A 25 8.49 -5.84 5.10
CA ASN A 25 8.29 -7.28 5.05
C ASN A 25 7.51 -7.78 6.28
N ARG A 26 7.84 -7.27 7.47
CA ARG A 26 7.14 -7.64 8.71
C ARG A 26 5.66 -7.28 8.67
N ILE A 27 5.32 -6.09 8.20
CA ILE A 27 3.93 -5.64 8.05
C ILE A 27 3.20 -6.46 6.99
N ARG A 28 3.84 -6.80 5.85
CA ARG A 28 3.21 -7.67 4.86
C ARG A 28 2.79 -9.02 5.42
N HIS A 29 3.57 -9.57 6.35
CA HIS A 29 3.24 -10.84 7.01
C HIS A 29 2.07 -10.73 8.00
N THR A 30 1.63 -9.53 8.39
CA THR A 30 0.45 -9.36 9.26
C THR A 30 -0.86 -9.32 8.48
N ILE A 31 -0.83 -9.30 7.14
CA ILE A 31 -2.03 -9.27 6.29
C ILE A 31 -2.38 -10.71 5.92
N PRO A 32 -3.41 -11.32 6.54
CA PRO A 32 -3.69 -12.75 6.37
C PRO A 32 -4.32 -13.07 5.01
N LEU A 33 -4.97 -12.07 4.39
CA LEU A 33 -5.73 -12.25 3.16
C LEU A 33 -5.52 -11.06 2.22
N VAL A 34 -5.11 -11.34 0.99
CA VAL A 34 -4.97 -10.36 -0.09
C VAL A 34 -5.79 -10.83 -1.28
N ILE A 35 -6.79 -10.03 -1.67
CA ILE A 35 -7.69 -10.35 -2.78
C ILE A 35 -7.33 -9.46 -3.97
N ALA A 36 -6.86 -10.07 -5.07
CA ALA A 36 -6.58 -9.37 -6.31
C ALA A 36 -7.76 -9.49 -7.28
N ILE A 37 -8.38 -8.36 -7.63
CA ILE A 37 -9.53 -8.33 -8.53
C ILE A 37 -9.07 -7.95 -9.94
N THR A 38 -9.24 -8.87 -10.89
CA THR A 38 -8.84 -8.72 -12.29
C THR A 38 -10.06 -8.76 -13.22
N GLY A 39 -9.89 -8.36 -14.48
CA GLY A 39 -10.95 -8.33 -15.50
C GLY A 39 -11.00 -7.05 -16.32
N SER A 40 -11.86 -6.99 -17.34
CA SER A 40 -11.95 -5.84 -18.26
C SER A 40 -12.86 -4.72 -17.73
N ARG A 41 -14.03 -5.07 -17.16
CA ARG A 41 -15.06 -4.12 -16.67
C ARG A 41 -15.48 -4.44 -15.24
N GLY A 42 -16.05 -3.45 -14.55
CA GLY A 42 -16.69 -3.65 -13.24
C GLY A 42 -15.75 -3.84 -12.03
N LYS A 43 -14.42 -3.89 -12.22
CA LYS A 43 -13.44 -4.14 -11.14
C LYS A 43 -13.67 -3.26 -9.90
N SER A 44 -13.79 -1.93 -10.07
CA SER A 44 -13.99 -1.02 -8.94
C SER A 44 -15.31 -1.26 -8.19
N SER A 45 -16.38 -1.65 -8.89
CA SER A 45 -17.66 -1.98 -8.27
C SER A 45 -17.57 -3.28 -7.48
N VAL A 46 -16.86 -4.29 -8.03
CA VAL A 46 -16.60 -5.56 -7.35
C VAL A 46 -15.73 -5.35 -6.10
N VAL A 47 -14.70 -4.51 -6.18
CA VAL A 47 -13.88 -4.13 -5.01
C VAL A 47 -14.75 -3.55 -3.90
N ARG A 48 -15.63 -2.59 -4.23
CA ARG A 48 -16.54 -1.98 -3.25
C ARG A 48 -17.49 -2.99 -2.63
N LEU A 49 -18.09 -3.86 -3.45
CA LEU A 49 -19.00 -4.89 -2.99
C LEU A 49 -18.32 -5.88 -2.03
N ILE A 50 -17.10 -6.31 -2.36
CA ILE A 50 -16.31 -7.21 -1.50
C ILE A 50 -15.91 -6.48 -0.22
N ALA A 51 -15.42 -5.24 -0.31
CA ALA A 51 -15.04 -4.45 0.86
C ALA A 51 -16.22 -4.25 1.82
N SER A 52 -17.39 -3.89 1.31
CA SER A 52 -18.62 -3.74 2.12
C SER A 52 -19.13 -5.06 2.69
N GLY A 53 -18.97 -6.16 1.96
CA GLY A 53 -19.37 -7.48 2.44
C GLY A 53 -18.46 -7.98 3.54
N LEU A 54 -17.15 -7.76 3.40
CA LEU A 54 -16.16 -8.12 4.41
C LEU A 54 -16.24 -7.21 5.64
N SER A 55 -16.58 -5.92 5.50
CA SER A 55 -16.62 -5.00 6.66
C SER A 55 -17.65 -5.40 7.72
N ALA A 56 -18.65 -6.20 7.34
CA ALA A 56 -19.60 -6.80 8.26
C ALA A 56 -18.99 -7.86 9.20
N SER A 57 -17.78 -8.36 8.94
CA SER A 57 -17.10 -9.35 9.80
C SER A 57 -16.48 -8.75 11.07
N GLY A 58 -16.35 -7.43 11.14
CA GLY A 58 -15.68 -6.72 12.24
C GLY A 58 -14.16 -6.67 12.14
N GLU A 59 -13.56 -7.26 11.10
CA GLU A 59 -12.13 -7.17 10.83
C GLU A 59 -11.77 -5.87 10.07
N PRO A 60 -10.60 -5.26 10.32
CA PRO A 60 -10.16 -4.09 9.58
C PRO A 60 -9.86 -4.46 8.13
N ILE A 61 -10.49 -3.77 7.19
CA ILE A 61 -10.32 -3.98 5.76
C ILE A 61 -9.80 -2.72 5.11
N LEU A 62 -8.78 -2.91 4.29
CA LEU A 62 -8.27 -1.88 3.40
C LEU A 62 -8.49 -2.34 1.95
N ALA A 63 -9.16 -1.51 1.16
CA ALA A 63 -9.35 -1.79 -0.26
C ALA A 63 -8.95 -0.60 -1.12
N LYS A 64 -8.46 -0.87 -2.33
CA LYS A 64 -8.06 0.16 -3.30
C LYS A 64 -8.68 -0.09 -4.66
N THR A 65 -9.07 0.99 -5.34
CA THR A 65 -9.54 0.96 -6.72
C THR A 65 -8.57 1.73 -7.62
N THR A 66 -8.42 1.27 -8.87
CA THR A 66 -7.47 1.84 -9.86
C THR A 66 -8.17 2.35 -11.12
N GLY A 67 -9.50 2.55 -11.06
CA GLY A 67 -10.29 3.03 -12.19
C GLY A 67 -10.08 4.51 -12.50
N SER A 68 -11.04 5.12 -13.21
CA SER A 68 -11.03 6.55 -13.58
C SER A 68 -10.87 7.48 -12.38
N ARG A 69 -11.36 7.07 -11.21
CA ARG A 69 -11.04 7.67 -9.91
C ARG A 69 -10.46 6.56 -9.05
N ALA A 70 -9.17 6.68 -8.72
CA ALA A 70 -8.56 5.80 -7.74
C ALA A 70 -9.02 6.24 -6.35
N SER A 71 -9.51 5.29 -5.57
CA SER A 71 -9.98 5.53 -4.20
C SER A 71 -9.47 4.44 -3.26
N LEU A 72 -9.35 4.79 -1.99
CA LEU A 72 -9.13 3.89 -0.87
C LEU A 72 -10.42 3.76 -0.08
N ILE A 73 -10.72 2.56 0.38
CA ILE A 73 -11.74 2.29 1.37
C ILE A 73 -10.96 1.95 2.64
N LEU A 74 -11.05 2.81 3.64
CA LEU A 74 -10.29 2.73 4.88
C LEU A 74 -10.92 1.70 5.85
N PRO A 75 -10.17 1.25 6.87
CA PRO A 75 -10.72 0.39 7.92
C PRO A 75 -11.91 1.01 8.69
N SER A 76 -12.04 2.35 8.69
CA SER A 76 -13.22 3.05 9.23
C SER A 76 -14.49 2.85 8.38
N GLY A 77 -14.33 2.40 7.12
CA GLY A 77 -15.39 2.34 6.12
C GLY A 77 -15.46 3.57 5.20
N ASP A 78 -14.69 4.62 5.48
CA ASP A 78 -14.67 5.83 4.66
C ASP A 78 -13.98 5.59 3.31
N GLU A 79 -14.56 6.14 2.23
CA GLU A 79 -13.94 6.13 0.90
C GLU A 79 -13.20 7.45 0.64
N GLU A 80 -11.88 7.40 0.56
CA GLU A 80 -11.03 8.55 0.24
C GLU A 80 -10.53 8.49 -1.20
N VAL A 81 -10.62 9.62 -1.92
CA VAL A 81 -10.05 9.71 -3.26
C VAL A 81 -8.53 9.82 -3.15
N LEU A 82 -7.83 8.92 -3.85
CA LEU A 82 -6.39 8.85 -3.83
C LEU A 82 -5.82 10.01 -4.65
N THR A 83 -5.40 11.07 -3.94
CA THR A 83 -4.95 12.31 -4.57
C THR A 83 -3.47 12.19 -4.91
N ARG A 84 -3.15 12.05 -6.20
CA ARG A 84 -1.78 11.82 -6.66
C ARG A 84 -1.13 13.10 -7.16
N ARG A 85 0.09 13.38 -6.69
CA ARG A 85 1.02 14.30 -7.37
C ARG A 85 1.93 13.47 -8.28
N GLY A 86 1.48 13.23 -9.51
CA GLY A 86 2.25 12.51 -10.53
C GLY A 86 1.80 11.06 -10.78
N ILE A 87 2.71 10.27 -11.34
CA ILE A 87 2.47 8.89 -11.79
C ILE A 87 2.34 7.95 -10.56
N PRO A 88 1.47 6.91 -10.60
CA PRO A 88 1.43 5.89 -9.55
C PRO A 88 2.83 5.32 -9.23
N ASN A 89 3.14 5.22 -7.94
CA ASN A 89 4.46 4.76 -7.46
C ASN A 89 4.29 3.65 -6.43
N ILE A 90 5.23 2.71 -6.36
CA ILE A 90 5.24 1.64 -5.35
C ILE A 90 5.25 2.18 -3.91
N ARG A 91 5.77 3.39 -3.69
CA ARG A 91 5.72 4.08 -2.39
C ARG A 91 4.29 4.31 -1.89
N GLU A 92 3.32 4.50 -2.79
CA GLU A 92 1.89 4.56 -2.44
C GLU A 92 1.47 3.25 -1.77
N GLN A 93 1.86 2.11 -2.33
CA GLN A 93 1.53 0.81 -1.76
C GLN A 93 2.23 0.55 -0.41
N ILE A 94 3.43 1.08 -0.20
CA ILE A 94 4.11 0.99 1.10
C ILE A 94 3.36 1.83 2.15
N ALA A 95 2.91 3.03 1.78
CA ALA A 95 2.12 3.88 2.68
C ALA A 95 0.82 3.19 3.13
N LEU A 96 0.15 2.47 2.23
CA LEU A 96 -1.06 1.70 2.53
C LEU A 96 -0.82 0.57 3.54
N LEU A 97 0.36 -0.02 3.57
CA LEU A 97 0.67 -1.07 4.53
C LEU A 97 0.78 -0.53 5.96
N ASN A 98 1.06 0.77 6.13
CA ASN A 98 1.20 1.41 7.44
C ASN A 98 -0.11 2.04 7.97
N MET A 99 -1.23 1.87 7.25
CA MET A 99 -2.54 2.43 7.62
C MET A 99 -3.33 1.51 8.54
#